data_AF-A0A2U1KUK4-F1
#
_entry.id   AF-A0A2U1KUK4-F1
#
_cell.length_a   1.000
_cell.length_b   1.000
_cell.length_c   1.000
_cell.angle_alpha   90.00
_cell.angle_beta   90.00
_cell.angle_gamma   90.00
#
_symmetry.space_group_name_H-M   'P 1'
#
loop_
_entity.id
_entity.type
_entity.pdbx_description
1 polymer ?
#
loop_
_entity_poly.entity_id
_entity_poly.type
_entity_poly.pdbx_seq_one_letter_code
_entity_poly.pdbx_strand_id
1 'polypeptide(L)'
;MTKKRIEIIRRKRNSMAKFLRNDVTDLLRNNLDSNTYSRLVNNLGTVVILVICMEHVEQLYTNRNLSSCYDFVDQSCLLVLTHLSPMSKRRECPDKCKEAISTLMFAAARFADLPELRELRTIFVEQYGNSIEPYVNPEFVNNLKADPLTKAIKLRMMQEIATQYGIMWNSKSLETKLYTSPVVQVYV
;
A
#
# COMPACT_ATOMS: atom_id res chain seq x y z
N MET A 1 -15.66 17.77 7.50
CA MET A 1 -14.69 17.34 8.54
C MET A 1 -13.71 16.31 7.99
N THR A 2 -14.20 15.23 7.36
CA THR A 2 -13.39 14.14 6.76
C THR A 2 -12.30 14.63 5.80
N LYS A 3 -12.61 15.62 4.93
CA LYS A 3 -11.66 16.13 3.91
C LYS A 3 -10.34 16.66 4.50
N LYS A 4 -10.39 17.45 5.59
CA LYS A 4 -9.17 17.98 6.24
C LYS A 4 -8.33 16.86 6.88
N ARG A 5 -8.98 15.88 7.52
CA ARG A 5 -8.28 14.72 8.09
C ARG A 5 -7.62 13.87 7.00
N ILE A 6 -8.38 13.52 5.95
CA ILE A 6 -7.87 12.78 4.80
C ILE A 6 -6.69 13.51 4.17
N GLU A 7 -6.73 14.83 4.06
CA GLU A 7 -5.61 15.61 3.51
C GLU A 7 -4.34 15.51 4.37
N ILE A 8 -4.44 15.66 5.69
CA ILE A 8 -3.30 15.50 6.61
C ILE A 8 -2.72 14.09 6.50
N ILE A 9 -3.61 13.09 6.50
CA ILE A 9 -3.28 11.69 6.36
C ILE A 9 -2.55 11.41 5.03
N ARG A 10 -3.04 11.99 3.92
CA ARG A 10 -2.44 11.89 2.58
C ARG A 10 -1.05 12.52 2.55
N ARG A 11 -0.86 13.69 3.16
CA ARG A 11 0.46 14.33 3.29
C ARG A 11 1.45 13.43 4.03
N LYS A 12 1.06 12.86 5.18
CA LYS A 12 1.91 11.94 5.96
C LYS A 12 2.33 10.72 5.14
N ARG A 13 1.40 10.12 4.39
CA ARG A 13 1.71 8.96 3.53
C ARG A 13 2.63 9.32 2.37
N ASN A 14 2.40 10.47 1.71
CA ASN A 14 3.29 10.94 0.65
C ASN A 14 4.71 11.19 1.16
N SER A 15 4.86 11.76 2.36
CA SER A 15 6.17 11.91 3.01
C SER A 15 6.84 10.57 3.28
N MET A 16 6.11 9.59 3.83
CA MET A 16 6.62 8.24 4.06
C MET A 16 7.04 7.56 2.75
N ALA A 17 6.21 7.63 1.72
CA ALA A 17 6.49 7.03 0.42
C ALA A 17 7.70 7.67 -0.27
N LYS A 18 7.94 8.98 -0.05
CA LYS A 18 9.15 9.66 -0.52
C LYS A 18 10.38 9.20 0.26
N PHE A 19 10.27 9.12 1.58
CA PHE A 19 11.34 8.63 2.45
C PHE A 19 11.79 7.22 2.06
N LEU A 20 10.85 6.27 1.95
CA LEU A 20 11.16 4.87 1.59
C LEU A 20 11.82 4.75 0.22
N ARG A 21 11.36 5.51 -0.79
CA ARG A 21 11.99 5.51 -2.12
C ARG A 21 13.41 6.05 -2.08
N ASN A 22 13.64 7.14 -1.36
CA ASN A 22 14.96 7.72 -1.21
C ASN A 22 15.89 6.75 -0.48
N ASP A 23 15.43 6.12 0.59
CA ASP A 23 16.24 5.15 1.34
C ASP A 23 16.63 3.94 0.50
N VAL A 24 15.69 3.35 -0.26
CA VAL A 24 16.00 2.29 -1.25
C VAL A 24 17.02 2.78 -2.27
N THR A 25 16.87 4.00 -2.79
CA THR A 25 17.78 4.60 -3.77
C THR A 25 19.19 4.73 -3.21
N ASP A 26 19.32 5.25 -1.98
CA ASP A 26 20.60 5.46 -1.31
C ASP A 26 21.27 4.12 -0.97
N LEU A 27 20.51 3.14 -0.49
CA LEU A 27 20.99 1.78 -0.24
C LEU A 27 21.53 1.11 -1.50
N LEU A 28 20.83 1.28 -2.64
CA LEU A 28 21.25 0.73 -3.92
C LEU A 28 22.50 1.44 -4.48
N ARG A 29 22.58 2.77 -4.38
CA ARG A 29 23.77 3.54 -4.82
C ARG A 29 25.02 3.19 -4.01
N ASN A 30 24.89 3.22 -2.68
CA ASN A 30 25.97 2.88 -1.77
C ASN A 30 26.48 1.44 -1.96
N ASN A 31 25.65 0.54 -2.50
CA ASN A 31 26.08 -0.81 -2.86
C ASN A 31 26.92 -0.87 -4.15
N LEU A 32 26.67 0.04 -5.10
CA LEU A 32 27.31 0.05 -6.43
C LEU A 32 28.59 0.90 -6.47
N ASP A 33 28.82 1.80 -5.51
CA ASP A 33 29.98 2.68 -5.50
C ASP A 33 31.30 1.91 -5.32
N SER A 34 32.14 1.99 -6.36
CA SER A 34 33.44 1.31 -6.53
C SER A 34 34.49 1.61 -5.44
N ASN A 35 34.28 2.63 -4.60
CA ASN A 35 35.23 2.98 -3.53
C ASN A 35 35.06 2.10 -2.26
N THR A 36 34.19 1.09 -2.34
CA THR A 36 33.93 0.09 -1.29
C THR A 36 34.75 -1.19 -1.50
N TYR A 37 36.04 -1.05 -1.85
CA TYR A 37 36.99 -2.16 -2.05
C TYR A 37 37.01 -3.17 -0.88
N SER A 38 36.55 -2.78 0.31
CA SER A 38 36.40 -3.63 1.50
C SER A 38 35.03 -4.32 1.71
N ARG A 39 33.97 -4.01 0.94
CA ARG A 39 32.61 -4.60 1.13
C ARG A 39 32.27 -5.76 0.19
N LEU A 40 32.97 -5.87 -0.94
CA LEU A 40 32.95 -7.08 -1.79
C LEU A 40 33.49 -8.31 -1.06
N VAL A 41 34.23 -8.10 0.05
CA VAL A 41 34.83 -9.17 0.87
C VAL A 41 33.80 -9.84 1.79
N ASN A 42 32.63 -9.24 2.04
CA ASN A 42 31.61 -9.81 2.93
C ASN A 42 30.25 -9.96 2.20
N ASN A 43 29.95 -11.17 1.72
CA ASN A 43 28.63 -11.53 1.15
C ASN A 43 27.45 -11.12 2.07
N LEU A 44 27.66 -11.11 3.39
CA LEU A 44 26.67 -10.72 4.38
C LEU A 44 26.19 -9.26 4.22
N GLY A 45 27.10 -8.31 3.94
CA GLY A 45 26.75 -6.90 3.83
C GLY A 45 25.82 -6.60 2.64
N THR A 46 25.94 -7.37 1.56
CA THR A 46 25.07 -7.27 0.39
C THR A 46 23.70 -7.89 0.66
N VAL A 47 23.64 -9.03 1.36
CA VAL A 47 22.39 -9.70 1.73
C VAL A 47 21.55 -8.82 2.67
N VAL A 48 22.17 -8.18 3.66
CA VAL A 48 21.48 -7.28 4.60
C VAL A 48 20.83 -6.09 3.87
N ILE A 49 21.56 -5.44 2.95
CA ILE A 49 21.02 -4.31 2.16
C ILE A 49 19.78 -4.73 1.36
N LEU A 50 19.81 -5.91 0.73
CA LEU A 50 18.67 -6.43 -0.01
C LEU A 50 17.45 -6.67 0.87
N VAL A 51 17.65 -7.28 2.04
CA VAL A 51 16.55 -7.56 2.97
C VAL A 51 15.87 -6.25 3.40
N ILE A 52 16.66 -5.22 3.72
CA ILE A 52 16.15 -3.88 4.06
C ILE A 52 15.39 -3.28 2.87
N CYS A 53 15.94 -3.33 1.66
CA CYS A 53 15.26 -2.82 0.48
C CYS A 53 13.94 -3.54 0.21
N MET A 54 13.90 -4.87 0.39
CA MET A 54 12.70 -5.69 0.24
C MET A 54 11.61 -5.31 1.25
N GLU A 55 12.01 -4.99 2.49
CA GLU A 55 11.09 -4.49 3.50
C GLU A 55 10.54 -3.10 3.11
N HIS A 56 11.40 -2.18 2.67
CA HIS A 56 10.97 -0.84 2.26
C HIS A 56 10.03 -0.84 1.06
N VAL A 57 10.22 -1.73 0.07
CA VAL A 57 9.26 -1.84 -1.04
C VAL A 57 7.93 -2.48 -0.63
N GLU A 58 7.93 -3.38 0.35
CA GLU A 58 6.70 -3.94 0.91
C GLU A 58 5.92 -2.88 1.71
N GLN A 59 6.62 -2.08 2.50
CA GLN A 59 6.04 -0.91 3.17
C GLN A 59 5.49 0.10 2.15
N LEU A 60 6.21 0.35 1.05
CA LEU A 60 5.76 1.24 -0.02
C LEU A 60 4.49 0.71 -0.71
N TYR A 61 4.43 -0.59 -0.98
CA TYR A 61 3.25 -1.24 -1.55
C TYR A 61 2.04 -1.10 -0.64
N THR A 62 2.21 -1.42 0.65
CA THR A 62 1.15 -1.30 1.66
C THR A 62 0.69 0.15 1.80
N ASN A 63 1.63 1.09 1.80
CA ASN A 63 1.35 2.52 1.85
C ASN A 63 0.54 3.00 0.64
N ARG A 64 0.85 2.49 -0.56
CA ARG A 64 0.13 2.81 -1.81
C ARG A 64 -1.30 2.26 -1.78
N ASN A 65 -1.47 0.98 -1.41
CA ASN A 65 -2.80 0.36 -1.31
C ASN A 65 -3.68 1.12 -0.33
N LEU A 66 -3.12 1.40 0.85
CA LEU A 66 -3.83 2.13 1.88
C LEU A 66 -4.19 3.55 1.41
N SER A 67 -3.29 4.25 0.70
CA SER A 67 -3.58 5.56 0.10
C SER A 67 -4.72 5.51 -0.90
N SER A 68 -4.77 4.48 -1.75
CA SER A 68 -5.90 4.23 -2.67
C SER A 68 -7.23 4.12 -1.92
N CYS A 69 -7.24 3.41 -0.77
CA CYS A 69 -8.43 3.33 0.07
C CYS A 69 -8.86 4.69 0.63
N TYR A 70 -7.94 5.55 1.10
CA TYR A 70 -8.33 6.90 1.54
C TYR A 70 -8.88 7.76 0.40
N ASP A 71 -8.31 7.64 -0.80
CA ASP A 71 -8.81 8.34 -1.97
C ASP A 71 -10.21 7.86 -2.36
N PHE A 72 -10.47 6.56 -2.27
CA PHE A 72 -11.81 5.98 -2.47
C PHE A 72 -12.81 6.50 -1.43
N VAL A 73 -12.42 6.59 -0.15
CA VAL A 73 -13.26 7.16 0.91
C VAL A 73 -13.59 8.62 0.63
N ASP A 74 -12.61 9.43 0.25
CA ASP A 74 -12.79 10.86 -0.08
C ASP A 74 -13.77 11.05 -1.24
N GLN A 75 -13.59 10.27 -2.32
CA GLN A 75 -14.47 10.27 -3.50
C GLN A 75 -15.88 9.79 -3.16
N SER A 76 -15.99 8.73 -2.35
CA SER A 76 -17.29 8.20 -1.90
C SER A 76 -18.05 9.20 -1.05
N CYS A 77 -17.38 9.88 -0.13
CA CYS A 77 -17.99 10.96 0.65
C CYS A 77 -18.48 12.09 -0.27
N LEU A 78 -17.71 12.49 -1.28
CA LEU A 78 -18.15 13.49 -2.25
C LEU A 78 -19.37 13.02 -3.06
N LEU A 79 -19.39 11.76 -3.49
CA LEU A 79 -20.51 11.17 -4.22
C LEU A 79 -21.79 11.15 -3.39
N VAL A 80 -21.70 10.75 -2.12
CA VAL A 80 -22.83 10.79 -1.18
C VAL A 80 -23.33 12.23 -1.02
N LEU A 81 -22.43 13.18 -0.76
CA LEU A 81 -22.79 14.59 -0.57
C LEU A 81 -23.54 15.16 -1.77
N THR A 82 -23.09 14.85 -2.99
CA THR A 82 -23.74 15.31 -4.23
C THR A 82 -25.12 14.68 -4.47
N HIS A 83 -25.39 13.51 -3.90
CA HIS A 83 -26.66 12.78 -4.04
C HIS A 83 -27.52 12.78 -2.77
N LEU A 84 -27.21 13.62 -1.76
CA LEU A 84 -27.94 13.65 -0.49
C LEU A 84 -29.44 13.89 -0.64
N SER A 85 -29.85 14.87 -1.45
CA SER A 85 -31.27 15.23 -1.61
C SER A 85 -32.14 14.10 -2.19
N PRO A 86 -31.73 13.40 -3.28
CA PRO A 86 -32.48 12.25 -3.74
C PRO A 86 -32.38 11.04 -2.79
N MET A 87 -31.26 10.87 -2.09
CA MET A 87 -31.08 9.79 -1.11
C MET A 87 -32.01 9.94 0.10
N SER A 88 -32.22 11.15 0.62
CA SER A 88 -33.05 11.38 1.81
C SER A 88 -34.55 11.14 1.58
N LYS A 89 -34.99 11.13 0.31
CA LYS A 89 -36.39 10.95 -0.07
C LYS A 89 -36.76 9.50 -0.41
N ARG A 90 -35.77 8.60 -0.49
CA ARG A 90 -35.96 7.22 -0.94
C ARG A 90 -35.57 6.23 0.16
N ARG A 91 -36.38 5.17 0.33
CA ARG A 91 -36.05 4.06 1.23
C ARG A 91 -34.97 3.14 0.65
N GLU A 92 -34.83 3.10 -0.66
CA GLU A 92 -33.78 2.32 -1.33
C GLU A 92 -32.59 3.22 -1.71
N CYS A 93 -31.37 2.68 -1.55
CA CYS A 93 -30.16 3.36 -1.97
C CYS A 93 -30.10 3.48 -3.50
N PRO A 94 -29.79 4.66 -4.07
CA PRO A 94 -29.54 4.80 -5.51
C PRO A 94 -28.41 3.86 -5.97
N ASP A 95 -28.58 3.19 -7.11
CA ASP A 95 -27.58 2.22 -7.62
C ASP A 95 -26.18 2.81 -7.74
N LYS A 96 -26.09 4.08 -8.18
CA LYS A 96 -24.82 4.80 -8.30
C LYS A 96 -24.08 4.98 -6.97
N CYS A 97 -24.80 4.97 -5.84
CA CYS A 97 -24.24 5.17 -4.50
C CYS A 97 -24.10 3.87 -3.70
N LYS A 98 -24.70 2.75 -4.17
CA LYS A 98 -24.70 1.47 -3.43
C LYS A 98 -23.29 1.03 -3.07
N GLU A 99 -22.37 1.01 -4.04
CA GLU A 99 -20.98 0.62 -3.81
C GLU A 99 -20.27 1.56 -2.83
N ALA A 100 -20.40 2.87 -3.03
CA ALA A 100 -19.76 3.88 -2.19
C ALA A 100 -20.21 3.78 -0.73
N ILE A 101 -21.53 3.71 -0.48
CA ILE A 101 -22.08 3.63 0.87
C ILE A 101 -21.69 2.32 1.54
N SER A 102 -21.84 1.20 0.83
CA SER A 102 -21.46 -0.12 1.35
C SER A 102 -19.99 -0.16 1.77
N THR A 103 -19.12 0.38 0.91
CA THR A 103 -17.68 0.45 1.19
C THR A 103 -17.35 1.42 2.33
N LEU A 104 -18.05 2.56 2.45
CA LEU A 104 -17.89 3.48 3.58
C LEU A 104 -18.30 2.81 4.91
N MET A 105 -19.39 2.06 4.92
CA MET A 105 -19.83 1.28 6.09
C MET A 105 -18.80 0.23 6.49
N PHE A 106 -18.23 -0.47 5.50
CA PHE A 106 -17.15 -1.43 5.69
C PHE A 106 -15.86 -0.76 6.23
N ALA A 107 -15.52 0.42 5.72
CA ALA A 107 -14.35 1.21 6.13
C ALA A 107 -14.48 1.73 7.57
N ALA A 108 -15.67 2.07 8.04
CA ALA A 108 -15.90 2.61 9.39
C ALA A 108 -15.39 1.70 10.53
N ALA A 109 -15.32 0.38 10.31
CA ALA A 109 -14.76 -0.57 11.27
C ALA A 109 -13.22 -0.64 11.26
N ARG A 110 -12.58 -0.19 10.17
CA ARG A 110 -11.15 -0.42 9.89
C ARG A 110 -10.31 0.86 9.99
N PHE A 111 -10.92 2.03 9.81
CA PHE A 111 -10.26 3.32 9.81
C PHE A 111 -10.49 4.06 11.13
N ALA A 112 -9.69 3.73 12.15
CA ALA A 112 -9.80 4.37 13.47
C ALA A 112 -9.43 5.87 13.47
N ASP A 113 -8.67 6.31 12.47
CA ASP A 113 -8.26 7.71 12.26
C ASP A 113 -9.33 8.57 11.57
N LEU A 114 -10.42 7.95 11.09
CA LEU A 114 -11.60 8.59 10.50
C LEU A 114 -12.87 8.28 11.35
N PRO A 115 -12.98 8.83 12.57
CA PRO A 115 -14.12 8.56 13.44
C PRO A 115 -15.46 8.99 12.82
N GLU A 116 -15.48 9.98 11.93
CA GLU A 116 -16.67 10.46 11.22
C GLU A 116 -17.35 9.35 10.39
N LEU A 117 -16.60 8.33 9.95
CA LEU A 117 -17.17 7.19 9.22
C LEU A 117 -18.10 6.35 10.10
N ARG A 118 -17.90 6.34 11.42
CA ARG A 118 -18.75 5.58 12.36
C ARG A 118 -20.14 6.17 12.44
N GLU A 119 -20.24 7.49 12.49
CA GLU A 119 -21.51 8.21 12.46
C GLU A 119 -22.24 7.97 11.13
N LEU A 120 -21.52 8.07 10.01
CA LEU A 120 -22.09 7.77 8.68
C LEU A 120 -22.60 6.32 8.60
N ARG A 121 -21.85 5.36 9.16
CA ARG A 121 -22.29 3.95 9.19
C ARG A 121 -23.61 3.81 9.93
N THR A 122 -23.76 4.43 11.11
CA THR A 122 -25.02 4.36 11.87
C THR A 122 -26.21 4.87 11.04
N ILE A 123 -26.05 6.05 10.42
CA ILE A 123 -27.09 6.65 9.57
C ILE A 123 -27.47 5.71 8.42
N PHE A 124 -26.48 5.13 7.73
CA PHE A 124 -26.76 4.26 6.58
C PHE A 124 -27.33 2.90 6.97
N VAL A 125 -26.96 2.35 8.12
CA VAL A 125 -27.59 1.13 8.66
C VAL A 125 -29.05 1.39 9.01
N GLU A 126 -29.36 2.52 9.67
CA GLU A 126 -30.75 2.89 9.99
C GLU A 126 -31.58 3.10 8.72
N GLN A 127 -30.98 3.68 7.67
CA GLN A 127 -31.70 4.02 6.44
C GLN A 127 -31.88 2.83 5.49
N TYR A 128 -30.85 2.00 5.31
CA TYR A 128 -30.80 0.96 4.27
C TYR A 128 -30.64 -0.47 4.81
N GLY A 129 -30.34 -0.62 6.10
CA GLY A 129 -30.04 -1.91 6.71
C GLY A 129 -28.89 -2.63 6.01
N ASN A 130 -28.97 -3.96 5.98
CA ASN A 130 -27.94 -4.82 5.36
C ASN A 130 -28.16 -5.03 3.85
N SER A 131 -29.16 -4.37 3.24
CA SER A 131 -29.49 -4.57 1.82
C SER A 131 -28.35 -4.20 0.86
N ILE A 132 -27.46 -3.32 1.30
CA ILE A 132 -26.33 -2.82 0.52
C ILE A 132 -24.99 -3.48 0.87
N GLU A 133 -24.94 -4.36 1.87
CA GLU A 133 -23.70 -5.04 2.28
C GLU A 133 -23.02 -5.86 1.17
N PRO A 134 -23.73 -6.52 0.23
CA PRO A 134 -23.09 -7.25 -0.87
C PRO A 134 -22.32 -6.39 -1.87
N TYR A 135 -22.52 -5.06 -1.86
CA TYR A 135 -21.97 -4.15 -2.87
C TYR A 135 -20.64 -3.51 -2.45
N VAL A 136 -19.95 -4.03 -1.42
CA VAL A 136 -18.63 -3.52 -1.03
C VAL A 136 -17.66 -3.65 -2.21
N ASN A 137 -16.90 -2.59 -2.49
CA ASN A 137 -15.90 -2.58 -3.53
C ASN A 137 -14.81 -3.65 -3.23
N PRO A 138 -14.63 -4.67 -4.08
CA PRO A 138 -13.71 -5.77 -3.81
C PRO A 138 -12.24 -5.33 -3.87
N GLU A 139 -11.90 -4.33 -4.69
CA GLU A 139 -10.56 -3.76 -4.76
C GLU A 139 -10.20 -3.07 -3.43
N PHE A 140 -11.12 -2.32 -2.84
CA PHE A 140 -10.96 -1.71 -1.52
C PHE A 140 -10.67 -2.76 -0.45
N VAL A 141 -11.42 -3.87 -0.44
CA VAL A 141 -11.19 -4.99 0.49
C VAL A 141 -9.81 -5.60 0.27
N ASN A 142 -9.43 -5.86 -0.98
CA ASN A 142 -8.14 -6.44 -1.31
C ASN A 142 -6.96 -5.52 -0.95
N ASN A 143 -7.10 -4.22 -1.15
CA ASN A 143 -6.07 -3.22 -0.80
C ASN A 143 -5.85 -3.13 0.73
N LEU A 144 -6.83 -3.53 1.54
CA LEU A 144 -6.68 -3.61 3.00
C LEU A 144 -6.12 -4.94 3.51
N LYS A 145 -6.01 -5.96 2.65
CA LYS A 145 -5.38 -7.22 3.04
C LYS A 145 -3.88 -7.01 3.23
N ALA A 146 -3.34 -7.59 4.29
CA ALA A 146 -1.92 -7.54 4.62
C ALA A 146 -1.16 -8.73 3.99
N ASP A 147 -1.58 -9.18 2.81
CA ASP A 147 -0.95 -10.33 2.16
C ASP A 147 0.50 -9.98 1.80
N PRO A 148 1.50 -10.75 2.29
CA PRO A 148 2.89 -10.46 2.01
C PRO A 148 3.17 -10.49 0.51
N LEU A 149 3.96 -9.53 0.03
CA LEU A 149 4.34 -9.53 -1.37
C LEU A 149 5.27 -10.71 -1.67
N THR A 150 5.08 -11.31 -2.85
CA THR A 150 6.05 -12.30 -3.34
C THR A 150 7.39 -11.62 -3.59
N LYS A 151 8.48 -12.39 -3.40
CA LYS A 151 9.84 -11.89 -3.64
C LYS A 151 10.01 -11.32 -5.05
N ALA A 152 9.40 -11.95 -6.06
CA ALA A 152 9.44 -11.49 -7.45
C ALA A 152 8.82 -10.09 -7.62
N ILE A 153 7.69 -9.81 -6.95
CA ILE A 153 7.06 -8.49 -6.99
C ILE A 153 7.95 -7.45 -6.30
N LYS A 154 8.52 -7.78 -5.13
CA LYS A 154 9.45 -6.89 -4.41
C LYS A 154 10.65 -6.51 -5.28
N LEU A 155 11.28 -7.49 -5.94
CA LEU A 155 12.42 -7.27 -6.84
C LEU A 155 12.05 -6.40 -8.04
N ARG A 156 10.87 -6.62 -8.64
CA ARG A 156 10.37 -5.77 -9.72
C ARG A 156 10.19 -4.32 -9.26
N MET A 157 9.59 -4.10 -8.09
CA MET A 157 9.42 -2.75 -7.53
C MET A 157 10.77 -2.08 -7.24
N MET A 158 11.76 -2.83 -6.73
CA MET A 158 13.12 -2.31 -6.56
C MET A 158 13.74 -1.91 -7.90
N GLN A 159 13.56 -2.71 -8.95
CA GLN A 159 14.05 -2.38 -10.30
C GLN A 159 13.37 -1.11 -10.85
N GLU A 160 12.06 -0.95 -10.63
CA GLU A 160 11.33 0.25 -11.03
C GLU A 160 11.88 1.50 -10.33
N ILE A 161 12.14 1.44 -9.02
CA ILE A 161 12.75 2.53 -8.26
C ILE A 161 14.17 2.81 -8.79
N ALA A 162 15.00 1.79 -8.95
CA ALA A 162 16.37 1.95 -9.47
C ALA A 162 16.36 2.68 -10.83
N THR A 163 15.47 2.25 -11.74
CA THR A 163 15.33 2.85 -13.08
C THR A 163 14.86 4.31 -13.01
N GLN A 164 13.89 4.63 -12.15
CA GLN A 164 13.40 6.00 -11.96
C GLN A 164 14.50 6.97 -11.50
N TYR A 165 15.48 6.48 -10.75
CA TYR A 165 16.57 7.27 -10.18
C TYR A 165 17.90 7.11 -10.93
N GLY A 166 17.88 6.47 -12.11
CA GLY A 166 19.06 6.31 -12.98
C GLY A 166 20.12 5.34 -12.44
N ILE A 167 19.75 4.41 -11.57
CA ILE A 167 20.64 3.43 -10.96
C ILE A 167 20.67 2.17 -11.84
N MET A 168 21.86 1.82 -12.35
CA MET A 168 22.10 0.57 -13.09
C MET A 168 22.18 -0.62 -12.13
N TRP A 169 21.04 -1.00 -11.56
CA TRP A 169 20.90 -2.16 -10.68
C TRP A 169 20.39 -3.40 -11.44
N ASN A 170 20.94 -4.57 -11.13
CA ASN A 170 20.56 -5.86 -11.72
C ASN A 170 20.09 -6.84 -10.62
N SER A 171 18.81 -7.22 -10.64
CA SER A 171 18.23 -8.16 -9.68
C SER A 171 18.82 -9.58 -9.76
N LYS A 172 19.23 -10.03 -10.96
CA LYS A 172 19.59 -11.43 -11.23
C LYS A 172 20.87 -11.87 -10.52
N SER A 173 21.86 -11.00 -10.41
CA SER A 173 23.12 -11.31 -9.71
C SER A 173 22.95 -11.53 -8.21
N LEU A 174 21.83 -11.10 -7.64
CA LEU A 174 21.51 -11.14 -6.21
C LEU A 174 20.48 -12.24 -5.90
N GLU A 175 19.56 -12.50 -6.83
CA GLU A 175 18.72 -13.70 -6.83
C GLU A 175 19.55 -14.98 -6.86
N THR A 176 20.72 -15.04 -7.48
CA THR A 176 21.54 -16.26 -7.38
C THR A 176 22.11 -16.44 -5.96
N LYS A 177 22.52 -15.34 -5.30
CA LYS A 177 23.17 -15.37 -3.98
C LYS A 177 22.22 -15.63 -2.81
N LEU A 178 20.96 -15.22 -2.91
CA LEU A 178 19.93 -15.50 -1.90
C LEU A 178 19.42 -16.95 -1.96
N TYR A 179 19.68 -17.68 -3.06
CA TYR A 179 19.05 -18.97 -3.36
C TYR A 179 20.03 -20.12 -3.58
N THR A 180 21.35 -19.89 -3.64
CA THR A 180 22.35 -20.97 -3.48
C THR A 180 22.49 -21.32 -2.00
N SER A 181 21.83 -22.41 -1.59
CA SER A 181 22.20 -23.14 -0.38
C SER A 181 23.67 -23.58 -0.49
N PRO A 182 24.51 -23.51 0.56
CA PRO A 182 25.85 -24.11 0.49
C PRO A 182 25.66 -25.61 0.26
N VAL A 183 25.96 -26.06 -0.96
CA VAL A 183 26.09 -27.49 -1.24
C VAL A 183 27.26 -27.94 -0.39
N VAL A 184 26.97 -28.52 0.76
CA VAL A 184 27.96 -29.24 1.56
C VAL A 184 28.38 -30.41 0.69
N GLN A 185 29.50 -30.26 -0.03
CA GLN A 185 30.20 -31.40 -0.61
C GLN A 185 30.72 -32.22 0.57
N VAL A 186 29.92 -33.23 0.94
CA VAL A 186 30.38 -34.33 1.78
C VAL A 186 31.39 -35.08 0.93
N TYR A 187 32.67 -34.88 1.21
CA TYR A 187 33.73 -35.74 0.70
C TYR A 187 33.51 -37.14 1.29
N VAL A 188 33.22 -38.11 0.42
CA VAL A 188 33.29 -39.55 0.72
C VAL A 188 34.58 -40.08 0.13
#